data_AF-A0A9D6SXF4-F1
#
_entry.id   AF-A0A9D6SXF4-F1
#
_cell.length_a   1.000
_cell.length_b   1.000
_cell.length_c   1.000
_cell.angle_alpha   90.00
_cell.angle_beta   90.00
_cell.angle_gamma   90.00
#
_symmetry.space_group_name_H-M   'P 1'
#
loop_
_entity.id
_entity.type
_entity.pdbx_description
1 polymer ?
#
loop_
_entity_poly.entity_id
_entity_poly.type
_entity_poly.pdbx_seq_one_letter_code
_entity_poly.pdbx_strand_id
1 'polypeptide(L)'
;MALRSALVCLVLLALGAPGLASETGLSGDEGHPRARFPLTVWAPTLGKGGLDAAVRRAVDDWNAVAREALGLEVFTWVPGREQAQVTLSVGPAPSPKLMGETHVRSDDAGIILFPVSIAVFELPARGQTSPETLFYQIVAHELGHALGLVHTRDPRSLMCCVPGSVDFSDPAARDAYVQARRHPDVRSVRGELAEHYARFWRPRR
;
A
#
# COMPACT_ATOMS: atom_id res chain seq x y z
N MET A 1 -11.03 29.01 -58.54
CA MET A 1 -10.86 27.66 -57.96
C MET A 1 -10.05 27.83 -56.69
N ALA A 2 -10.73 28.07 -55.57
CA ALA A 2 -10.11 28.55 -54.33
C ALA A 2 -9.69 27.38 -53.43
N LEU A 3 -8.44 27.46 -53.00
CA LEU A 3 -7.70 26.59 -52.09
C LEU A 3 -8.53 26.28 -50.83
N ARG A 4 -8.78 24.99 -50.54
CA ARG A 4 -9.41 24.55 -49.29
C ARG A 4 -8.40 23.79 -48.43
N SER A 5 -8.26 24.33 -47.24
CA SER A 5 -7.29 24.05 -46.18
C SER A 5 -7.22 22.58 -45.78
N ALA A 6 -6.00 22.14 -45.49
CA ALA A 6 -5.68 20.86 -44.88
C ALA A 6 -6.34 20.72 -43.49
N LEU A 7 -7.10 19.66 -43.28
CA LEU A 7 -7.53 19.22 -41.96
C LEU A 7 -6.76 17.93 -41.63
N VAL A 8 -5.76 18.07 -40.77
CA VAL A 8 -5.03 16.95 -40.17
C VAL A 8 -5.98 16.29 -39.16
N CYS A 9 -6.54 15.14 -39.52
CA CYS A 9 -7.25 14.28 -38.56
C CYS A 9 -6.22 13.59 -37.67
N LEU A 10 -5.93 14.23 -36.53
CA LEU A 10 -5.10 13.64 -35.48
C LEU A 10 -5.93 12.55 -34.78
N VAL A 11 -5.57 11.30 -35.04
CA VAL A 11 -6.12 10.10 -34.41
C VAL A 11 -5.80 10.16 -32.91
N LEU A 12 -6.81 10.44 -32.08
CA LEU A 12 -6.73 10.23 -30.63
C LEU A 12 -6.86 8.73 -30.35
N LEU A 13 -5.73 8.03 -30.37
CA LEU A 13 -5.58 6.71 -29.78
C LEU A 13 -5.89 6.82 -28.28
N ALA A 14 -7.07 6.35 -27.90
CA ALA A 14 -7.43 6.11 -26.50
C ALA A 14 -6.57 4.96 -25.95
N LEU A 15 -5.34 5.27 -25.55
CA LEU A 15 -4.51 4.39 -24.76
C LEU A 15 -5.15 4.29 -23.36
N GLY A 16 -5.72 3.12 -23.07
CA GLY A 16 -6.18 2.78 -21.72
C GLY A 16 -5.02 2.86 -20.75
N ALA A 17 -5.00 3.92 -19.93
CA ALA A 17 -4.01 4.08 -18.88
C ALA A 17 -4.18 2.99 -17.82
N PRO A 18 -3.13 2.20 -17.50
CA PRO A 18 -3.18 1.24 -16.39
C PRO A 18 -3.46 2.02 -15.09
N GLY A 19 -4.37 1.48 -14.28
CA GLY A 19 -4.85 2.15 -13.07
C GLY A 19 -3.77 2.25 -12.00
N LEU A 20 -3.52 3.48 -11.54
CA LEU A 20 -2.74 3.78 -10.34
C LEU A 20 -3.62 3.46 -9.12
N ALA A 21 -3.15 2.58 -8.22
CA ALA A 21 -3.94 2.04 -7.11
C ALA A 21 -3.58 2.63 -5.73
N SER A 22 -2.39 3.22 -5.58
CA SER A 22 -1.93 4.01 -4.43
C SER A 22 -0.70 4.83 -4.89
N GLU A 23 -0.64 6.12 -4.60
CA GLU A 23 0.53 6.97 -4.91
C GLU A 23 1.25 7.28 -3.60
N THR A 24 2.50 6.84 -3.46
CA THR A 24 3.36 7.23 -2.33
C THR A 24 4.68 7.78 -2.89
N GLY A 25 5.17 8.88 -2.31
CA GLY A 25 6.42 9.53 -2.74
C GLY A 25 7.70 8.82 -2.27
N LEU A 26 7.63 7.52 -1.97
CA LEU A 26 8.74 6.73 -1.42
C LEU A 26 9.70 6.32 -2.55
N SER A 27 11.01 6.52 -2.33
CA SER A 27 12.07 6.00 -3.21
C SER A 27 12.47 4.57 -2.88
N GLY A 28 12.19 4.11 -1.65
CA GLY A 28 12.55 2.78 -1.13
C GLY A 28 13.79 2.79 -0.23
N ASP A 29 14.38 3.97 -0.03
CA ASP A 29 15.47 4.23 0.92
C ASP A 29 14.97 4.84 2.23
N GLU A 30 13.67 5.17 2.33
CA GLU A 30 13.08 5.76 3.52
C GLU A 30 12.62 4.71 4.54
N GLY A 31 12.78 4.99 5.83
CA GLY A 31 12.36 4.05 6.87
C GLY A 31 12.33 4.65 8.27
N HIS A 32 12.18 3.77 9.26
CA HIS A 32 12.17 4.13 10.69
C HIS A 32 13.43 3.63 11.41
N PRO A 33 14.11 4.48 12.22
CA PRO A 33 15.16 4.01 13.12
C PRO A 33 14.64 2.91 14.04
N ARG A 34 15.47 1.90 14.33
CA ARG A 34 15.08 0.73 15.15
C ARG A 34 14.46 1.12 16.50
N ALA A 35 14.96 2.18 17.12
CA ALA A 35 14.49 2.68 18.41
C ALA A 35 13.10 3.34 18.38
N ARG A 36 12.50 3.57 17.20
CA ARG A 36 11.14 4.11 17.07
C ARG A 36 10.06 3.04 17.17
N PHE A 37 10.42 1.77 17.03
CA PHE A 37 9.46 0.69 17.07
C PHE A 37 9.10 0.30 18.52
N PRO A 38 7.82 -0.03 18.79
CA PRO A 38 6.69 -0.04 17.86
C PRO A 38 6.10 1.36 17.59
N LEU A 39 5.59 1.57 16.37
CA LEU A 39 4.88 2.80 15.99
C LEU A 39 3.46 2.80 16.59
N THR A 40 2.99 3.94 17.10
CA THR A 40 1.61 4.04 17.62
C THR A 40 0.60 4.17 16.48
N VAL A 41 -0.40 3.30 16.46
CA VAL A 41 -1.45 3.22 15.44
C VAL A 41 -2.81 3.56 16.03
N TRP A 42 -3.59 4.36 15.32
CA TRP A 42 -5.01 4.58 15.61
C TRP A 42 -5.84 4.42 14.34
N ALA A 43 -7.00 3.78 14.49
CA ALA A 43 -8.02 3.66 13.46
C ALA A 43 -9.39 3.91 14.09
N PRO A 44 -10.34 4.55 13.37
CA PRO A 44 -11.70 4.70 13.84
C PRO A 44 -12.42 3.34 13.88
N THR A 45 -13.34 3.18 14.83
CA THR A 45 -14.33 2.10 14.76
C THR A 45 -15.31 2.39 13.62
N LEU A 46 -15.46 1.45 12.70
CA LEU A 46 -16.28 1.60 11.49
C LEU A 46 -17.74 1.19 11.69
N GLY A 47 -18.06 0.55 12.83
CA GLY A 47 -19.41 0.05 13.13
C GLY A 47 -19.80 -1.16 12.26
N LYS A 48 -18.82 -1.75 11.56
CA LYS A 48 -18.97 -2.90 10.68
C LYS A 48 -17.97 -3.95 11.17
N GLY A 49 -18.42 -4.89 11.99
CA GLY A 49 -17.56 -5.83 12.71
C GLY A 49 -16.53 -6.57 11.85
N GLY A 50 -16.90 -6.91 10.59
CA GLY A 50 -15.97 -7.52 9.63
C GLY A 50 -14.84 -6.60 9.18
N LEU A 51 -15.11 -5.31 8.95
CA LEU A 51 -14.08 -4.34 8.59
C LEU A 51 -13.19 -3.97 9.78
N ASP A 52 -13.78 -3.82 10.96
CA ASP A 52 -13.02 -3.58 12.20
C ASP A 52 -12.07 -4.75 12.50
N ALA A 53 -12.52 -5.99 12.26
CA ALA A 53 -11.68 -7.18 12.38
C ALA A 53 -10.57 -7.21 11.32
N ALA A 54 -10.85 -6.77 10.09
CA ALA A 54 -9.85 -6.68 9.03
C ALA A 54 -8.71 -5.69 9.36
N VAL A 55 -9.01 -4.53 9.96
CA VAL A 55 -7.96 -3.60 10.40
C VAL A 55 -7.09 -4.23 11.49
N ARG A 56 -7.71 -4.80 12.53
CA ARG A 56 -6.99 -5.47 13.62
C ARG A 56 -6.08 -6.56 13.08
N ARG A 57 -6.62 -7.42 12.21
CA ARG A 57 -5.88 -8.49 11.57
C ARG A 57 -4.67 -7.97 10.78
N ALA A 58 -4.83 -6.89 10.00
CA ALA A 58 -3.71 -6.34 9.23
C ALA A 58 -2.56 -5.87 10.13
N VAL A 59 -2.86 -5.22 11.26
CA VAL A 59 -1.85 -4.79 12.24
C VAL A 59 -1.19 -6.00 12.92
N ASP A 60 -1.98 -6.99 13.31
CA ASP A 60 -1.47 -8.21 13.95
C ASP A 60 -0.57 -9.02 13.02
N ASP A 61 -0.95 -9.17 11.75
CA ASP A 61 -0.19 -9.88 10.72
C ASP A 61 1.15 -9.17 10.42
N TRP A 62 1.15 -7.83 10.36
CA TRP A 62 2.40 -7.06 10.25
C TRP A 62 3.32 -7.27 11.45
N ASN A 63 2.79 -7.26 12.66
CA ASN A 63 3.57 -7.54 13.87
C ASN A 63 4.12 -8.98 13.86
N ALA A 64 3.35 -9.97 13.41
CA ALA A 64 3.82 -11.34 13.28
C ALA A 64 5.00 -11.44 12.31
N VAL A 65 4.86 -10.88 11.10
CA VAL A 65 5.92 -10.89 10.07
C VAL A 65 7.15 -10.10 10.53
N ALA A 66 6.98 -8.97 11.21
CA ALA A 66 8.09 -8.18 11.74
C ALA A 66 8.84 -8.89 12.87
N ARG A 67 8.15 -9.63 13.76
CA ARG A 67 8.83 -10.43 14.77
C ARG A 67 9.70 -11.51 14.12
N GLU A 68 9.20 -12.16 13.07
CA GLU A 68 9.96 -13.16 12.30
C GLU A 68 11.15 -12.54 11.54
N ALA A 69 10.95 -11.38 10.88
CA ALA A 69 11.93 -10.78 9.98
C ALA A 69 12.96 -9.87 10.68
N LEU A 70 12.53 -9.13 11.71
CA LEU A 70 13.28 -8.03 12.33
C LEU A 70 13.54 -8.24 13.83
N GLY A 71 12.87 -9.22 14.45
CA GLY A 71 12.95 -9.49 15.89
C GLY A 71 12.30 -8.42 16.76
N LEU A 72 11.29 -7.71 16.26
CA LEU A 72 10.55 -6.66 16.99
C LEU A 72 9.09 -6.55 16.53
N GLU A 73 8.27 -5.85 17.31
CA GLU A 73 6.94 -5.41 16.91
C GLU A 73 7.02 -4.05 16.21
N VAL A 74 6.24 -3.87 15.14
CA VAL A 74 6.25 -2.63 14.35
C VAL A 74 5.11 -1.68 14.70
N PHE A 75 4.02 -2.19 15.29
CA PHE A 75 2.83 -1.42 15.60
C PHE A 75 2.30 -1.71 17.00
N THR A 76 1.79 -0.67 17.67
CA THR A 76 1.02 -0.77 18.92
C THR A 76 -0.20 0.14 18.85
N TRP A 77 -1.32 -0.30 19.43
CA TRP A 77 -2.56 0.48 19.45
C TRP A 77 -2.51 1.61 20.49
N VAL A 78 -3.10 2.76 20.15
CA VAL A 78 -3.41 3.85 21.08
C VAL A 78 -4.89 4.22 21.04
N PRO A 79 -5.47 4.72 22.15
CA PRO A 79 -6.92 4.97 22.24
C PRO A 79 -7.39 6.18 21.44
N GLY A 80 -6.50 7.16 21.21
CA GLY A 80 -6.84 8.45 20.59
C GLY A 80 -5.97 8.76 19.37
N ARG A 81 -6.57 9.44 18.39
CA ARG A 81 -5.91 9.82 17.12
C ARG A 81 -4.71 10.72 17.36
N GLU A 82 -4.79 11.62 18.34
CA GLU A 82 -3.74 12.58 18.70
C GLU A 82 -2.48 11.94 19.29
N GLN A 83 -2.58 10.69 19.75
CA GLN A 83 -1.45 9.92 20.28
C GLN A 83 -0.77 9.05 19.21
N ALA A 84 -1.36 8.99 18.01
CA ALA A 84 -0.94 8.08 16.96
C ALA A 84 0.11 8.70 16.03
N GLN A 85 1.14 7.93 15.76
CA GLN A 85 2.15 8.20 14.73
C GLN A 85 1.67 7.78 13.34
N VAL A 86 0.84 6.74 13.27
CA VAL A 86 0.17 6.26 12.07
C VAL A 86 -1.34 6.34 12.29
N THR A 87 -2.03 7.09 11.46
CA THR A 87 -3.50 7.23 11.54
C THR A 87 -4.16 6.61 10.32
N LEU A 88 -5.24 5.86 10.54
CA LEU A 88 -6.12 5.39 9.47
C LEU A 88 -7.38 6.24 9.43
N SER A 89 -7.85 6.57 8.24
CA SER A 89 -9.15 7.17 8.00
C SER A 89 -9.88 6.42 6.89
N VAL A 90 -11.21 6.40 6.94
CA VAL A 90 -12.06 5.83 5.89
C VAL A 90 -12.96 6.93 5.35
N GLY A 91 -13.03 7.07 4.03
CA GLY A 91 -13.76 8.17 3.40
C GLY A 91 -14.07 7.95 1.92
N PRO A 92 -14.70 8.94 1.27
CA PRO A 92 -15.03 8.86 -0.15
C PRO A 92 -13.76 8.86 -1.00
N ALA A 93 -13.75 8.05 -2.07
CA ALA A 93 -12.63 8.01 -2.99
C ALA A 93 -12.54 9.33 -3.79
N PRO A 94 -11.35 9.95 -3.90
CA PRO A 94 -11.17 11.12 -4.76
C PRO A 94 -11.27 10.76 -6.24
N SER A 95 -11.09 9.48 -6.58
CA SER A 95 -11.36 8.93 -7.91
C SER A 95 -11.77 7.46 -7.84
N PRO A 96 -12.47 6.92 -8.86
CA PRO A 96 -12.89 5.51 -8.88
C PRO A 96 -11.75 4.48 -8.91
N LYS A 97 -10.51 4.90 -9.19
CA LYS A 97 -9.34 4.01 -9.30
C LYS A 97 -8.54 3.90 -8.01
N LEU A 98 -8.65 4.91 -7.13
CA LEU A 98 -7.88 4.97 -5.90
C LEU A 98 -8.65 4.26 -4.78
N MET A 99 -8.01 3.27 -4.16
CA MET A 99 -8.62 2.42 -3.14
C MET A 99 -8.01 2.64 -1.76
N GLY A 100 -6.75 3.04 -1.72
CA GLY A 100 -6.04 3.52 -0.55
C GLY A 100 -4.96 4.51 -0.95
N GLU A 101 -4.49 5.28 0.02
CA GLU A 101 -3.37 6.19 -0.13
C GLU A 101 -2.65 6.33 1.22
N THR A 102 -1.32 6.28 1.20
CA THR A 102 -0.48 6.55 2.37
C THR A 102 0.33 7.82 2.14
N HIS A 103 0.05 8.86 2.92
CA HIS A 103 0.85 10.06 2.95
C HIS A 103 2.06 9.87 3.86
N VAL A 104 3.22 9.73 3.23
CA VAL A 104 4.53 9.65 3.89
C VAL A 104 5.37 10.87 3.50
N ARG A 105 6.13 11.40 4.46
CA ARG A 105 7.20 12.37 4.22
C ARG A 105 8.47 11.85 4.88
N SER A 106 9.62 12.22 4.35
CA SER A 106 10.93 11.92 4.93
C SER A 106 11.77 13.18 5.08
N ASP A 107 12.75 13.16 5.98
CA ASP A 107 13.82 14.15 6.01
C ASP A 107 14.95 13.81 5.04
N ASP A 108 15.98 14.65 4.97
CA ASP A 108 17.15 14.47 4.11
C ASP A 108 17.96 13.19 4.42
N ALA A 109 17.76 12.60 5.60
CA ALA A 109 18.35 11.32 5.97
C ALA A 109 17.47 10.11 5.58
N GLY A 110 16.35 10.34 4.89
CA GLY A 110 15.38 9.30 4.55
C GLY A 110 14.59 8.80 5.76
N ILE A 111 14.60 9.51 6.89
CA ILE A 111 13.83 9.09 8.04
C ILE A 111 12.38 9.53 7.84
N ILE A 112 11.44 8.58 7.92
CA ILE A 112 10.01 8.86 7.81
C ILE A 112 9.57 9.79 8.95
N LEU A 113 8.86 10.85 8.61
CA LEU A 113 8.35 11.86 9.53
C LEU A 113 6.90 11.56 9.93
N PHE A 114 6.54 11.92 11.17
CA PHE A 114 5.18 11.81 11.66
C PHE A 114 4.37 13.10 11.45
N PRO A 115 3.03 13.01 11.40
CA PRO A 115 2.25 11.78 11.34
C PRO A 115 2.29 11.14 9.94
N VAL A 116 2.22 9.80 9.88
CA VAL A 116 1.87 9.06 8.68
C VAL A 116 0.35 8.94 8.63
N SER A 117 -0.24 9.30 7.49
CA SER A 117 -1.70 9.27 7.32
C SER A 117 -2.08 8.28 6.23
N ILE A 118 -2.92 7.32 6.58
CA ILE A 118 -3.51 6.34 5.67
C ILE A 118 -4.97 6.72 5.44
N ALA A 119 -5.36 6.84 4.19
CA ALA A 119 -6.76 6.94 3.77
C ALA A 119 -7.13 5.66 3.03
N VAL A 120 -8.20 4.99 3.49
CA VAL A 120 -8.80 3.86 2.78
C VAL A 120 -10.14 4.31 2.25
N PHE A 121 -10.35 4.14 0.95
CA PHE A 121 -11.54 4.67 0.30
C PHE A 121 -12.64 3.62 0.19
N GLU A 122 -13.89 4.09 0.13
CA GLU A 122 -15.03 3.20 -0.05
C GLU A 122 -14.88 2.31 -1.29
N LEU A 123 -15.10 1.01 -1.08
CA LEU A 123 -14.78 -0.01 -2.07
C LEU A 123 -16.01 -0.30 -2.94
N PRO A 124 -15.93 -0.14 -4.27
CA PRO A 124 -16.90 -0.78 -5.14
C PRO A 124 -16.73 -2.30 -5.01
N ALA A 125 -17.84 -3.04 -5.14
CA ALA A 125 -17.78 -4.50 -5.22
C ALA A 125 -16.86 -4.93 -6.38
N ARG A 126 -15.78 -5.66 -6.08
CA ARG A 126 -14.76 -6.04 -7.07
C ARG A 126 -14.71 -7.56 -7.26
N GLY A 127 -15.38 -8.03 -8.31
CA GLY A 127 -15.34 -9.43 -8.72
C GLY A 127 -15.86 -10.38 -7.65
N GLN A 128 -15.08 -11.42 -7.33
CA GLN A 128 -15.44 -12.49 -6.38
C GLN A 128 -14.82 -12.32 -4.97
N THR A 129 -14.12 -11.21 -4.70
CA THR A 129 -13.47 -10.99 -3.40
C THR A 129 -14.46 -10.34 -2.43
N SER A 130 -14.53 -10.83 -1.19
CA SER A 130 -15.42 -10.24 -0.18
C SER A 130 -14.98 -8.81 0.18
N PRO A 131 -15.91 -7.93 0.61
CA PRO A 131 -15.56 -6.58 1.06
C PRO A 131 -14.50 -6.57 2.15
N GLU A 132 -14.56 -7.50 3.11
CA GLU A 132 -13.62 -7.62 4.22
C GLU A 132 -12.23 -8.02 3.74
N THR A 133 -12.15 -8.95 2.77
CA THR A 133 -10.89 -9.41 2.20
C THR A 133 -10.21 -8.29 1.41
N LEU A 134 -11.00 -7.56 0.61
CA LEU A 134 -10.50 -6.42 -0.15
C LEU A 134 -10.04 -5.29 0.79
N PHE A 135 -10.81 -5.00 1.83
CA PHE A 135 -10.47 -3.98 2.82
C PHE A 135 -9.21 -4.35 3.60
N TYR A 136 -9.08 -5.61 4.05
CA TYR A 136 -7.86 -6.13 4.65
C TYR A 136 -6.66 -5.94 3.71
N GLN A 137 -6.79 -6.30 2.43
CA GLN A 137 -5.70 -6.20 1.46
C GLN A 137 -5.18 -4.77 1.37
N ILE A 138 -6.08 -3.78 1.31
CA ILE A 138 -5.70 -2.37 1.17
C ILE A 138 -5.07 -1.87 2.46
N VAL A 139 -5.71 -2.09 3.61
CA VAL A 139 -5.16 -1.68 4.90
C VAL A 139 -3.76 -2.27 5.10
N ALA A 140 -3.58 -3.55 4.81
CA ALA A 140 -2.30 -4.22 4.93
C ALA A 140 -1.26 -3.65 3.95
N HIS A 141 -1.64 -3.33 2.72
CA HIS A 141 -0.77 -2.69 1.73
C HIS A 141 -0.31 -1.29 2.18
N GLU A 142 -1.25 -0.45 2.59
CA GLU A 142 -0.97 0.91 3.05
C GLU A 142 -0.11 0.94 4.33
N LEU A 143 -0.32 -0.02 5.24
CA LEU A 143 0.57 -0.21 6.38
C LEU A 143 2.01 -0.58 5.97
N GLY A 144 2.19 -1.28 4.85
CA GLY A 144 3.51 -1.55 4.27
C GLY A 144 4.21 -0.27 3.84
N HIS A 145 3.49 0.66 3.19
CA HIS A 145 4.01 1.99 2.88
C HIS A 145 4.34 2.80 4.13
N ALA A 146 3.54 2.72 5.19
CA ALA A 146 3.85 3.37 6.47
C ALA A 146 5.16 2.85 7.10
N LEU A 147 5.59 1.64 6.75
CA LEU A 147 6.87 1.04 7.13
C LEU A 147 8.01 1.31 6.13
N GLY A 148 7.78 2.11 5.07
CA GLY A 148 8.81 2.46 4.07
C GLY A 148 8.92 1.50 2.89
N LEU A 149 8.04 0.49 2.78
CA LEU A 149 8.05 -0.42 1.64
C LEU A 149 7.45 0.25 0.41
N VAL A 150 8.11 0.09 -0.73
CA VAL A 150 7.65 0.56 -2.04
C VAL A 150 6.93 -0.56 -2.79
N HIS A 151 6.27 -0.21 -3.89
CA HIS A 151 5.72 -1.22 -4.77
C HIS A 151 6.79 -2.13 -5.37
N THR A 152 6.43 -3.41 -5.53
CA THR A 152 7.27 -4.42 -6.17
C THR A 152 6.68 -4.87 -7.52
N ARG A 153 7.47 -5.60 -8.31
CA ARG A 153 7.03 -6.22 -9.57
C ARG A 153 6.51 -7.64 -9.37
N ASP A 154 6.71 -8.27 -8.22
CA ASP A 154 6.23 -9.63 -7.98
C ASP A 154 4.68 -9.65 -7.85
N PRO A 155 3.93 -10.28 -8.78
CA PRO A 155 2.47 -10.37 -8.72
C PRO A 155 1.94 -11.04 -7.45
N ARG A 156 2.78 -11.79 -6.72
CA ARG A 156 2.39 -12.47 -5.49
C ARG A 156 2.48 -11.59 -4.25
N SER A 157 3.28 -10.53 -4.29
CA SER A 157 3.54 -9.68 -3.12
C SER A 157 2.32 -8.84 -2.76
N LEU A 158 2.08 -8.65 -1.46
CA LEU A 158 1.10 -7.69 -0.96
C LEU A 158 1.43 -6.27 -1.46
N MET A 159 2.72 -5.92 -1.57
CA MET A 159 3.19 -4.63 -2.11
C MET A 159 3.13 -4.56 -3.63
N CYS A 160 2.58 -5.57 -4.30
CA CYS A 160 2.31 -5.45 -5.73
C CYS A 160 1.23 -4.38 -5.98
N CYS A 161 1.39 -3.46 -6.95
CA CYS A 161 2.35 -3.55 -8.05
C CYS A 161 2.88 -2.20 -8.51
N VAL A 162 4.14 -2.19 -8.96
CA VAL A 162 4.65 -1.13 -9.83
C VAL A 162 3.71 -1.02 -11.04
N PRO A 163 3.20 0.18 -11.40
CA PRO A 163 2.28 0.33 -12.52
C PRO A 163 2.80 -0.30 -13.80
N GLY A 164 1.97 -1.13 -14.45
CA GLY A 164 2.31 -1.82 -15.70
C GLY A 164 3.28 -3.01 -15.56
N SER A 165 3.66 -3.42 -14.34
CA SER A 165 4.61 -4.52 -14.14
C SER A 165 4.02 -5.93 -14.32
N VAL A 166 2.70 -6.09 -14.25
CA VAL A 166 2.04 -7.39 -14.44
C VAL A 166 1.66 -7.56 -15.91
N ASP A 167 2.24 -8.56 -16.56
CA ASP A 167 1.82 -8.98 -17.89
C ASP A 167 0.54 -9.82 -17.80
N PHE A 168 -0.60 -9.20 -18.11
CA PHE A 168 -1.89 -9.89 -18.10
C PHE A 168 -2.11 -10.81 -19.32
N SER A 169 -1.21 -10.76 -20.32
CA SER A 169 -1.23 -11.70 -21.43
C SER A 169 -0.58 -13.04 -21.09
N ASP A 170 0.34 -13.07 -20.10
CA ASP A 170 0.85 -14.29 -19.49
C ASP A 170 -0.17 -14.88 -18.50
N PRO A 171 -0.73 -16.08 -18.76
CA PRO A 171 -1.65 -16.73 -17.85
C PRO A 171 -1.06 -16.96 -16.46
N ALA A 172 0.23 -17.29 -16.35
CA ALA A 172 0.86 -17.58 -15.07
C ALA A 172 0.97 -16.32 -14.19
N ALA A 173 1.42 -15.20 -14.76
CA ALA A 173 1.47 -13.92 -14.08
C ALA A 173 0.07 -13.42 -13.66
N ARG A 174 -0.92 -13.52 -14.57
CA ARG A 174 -2.31 -13.17 -14.28
C ARG A 174 -2.87 -14.01 -13.14
N ASP A 175 -2.70 -15.32 -13.18
CA ASP A 175 -3.26 -16.23 -12.19
C ASP A 175 -2.60 -16.00 -10.82
N ALA A 176 -1.27 -15.80 -10.78
CA ALA A 176 -0.56 -15.42 -9.56
C ALA A 176 -1.11 -14.11 -8.96
N TYR A 177 -1.31 -13.08 -9.77
CA TYR A 177 -1.89 -11.81 -9.34
C TYR A 177 -3.30 -12.01 -8.77
N VAL A 178 -4.19 -12.69 -9.52
CA VAL A 178 -5.57 -12.93 -9.09
C VAL A 178 -5.61 -13.72 -7.78
N GLN A 179 -4.79 -14.76 -7.64
CA GLN A 179 -4.72 -15.53 -6.41
C GLN A 179 -4.26 -14.68 -5.22
N ALA A 180 -3.24 -13.85 -5.40
CA ALA A 180 -2.76 -12.94 -4.35
C ALA A 180 -3.79 -11.90 -3.94
N ARG A 181 -4.65 -11.42 -4.87
CA ARG A 181 -5.76 -10.50 -4.55
C ARG A 181 -6.95 -11.19 -3.88
N ARG A 182 -7.11 -12.51 -4.06
CA ARG A 182 -8.17 -13.31 -3.41
C ARG A 182 -7.75 -13.82 -2.04
N HIS A 183 -6.46 -14.06 -1.86
CA HIS A 183 -5.87 -14.60 -0.63
C HIS A 183 -4.66 -13.74 -0.21
N PRO A 184 -4.88 -12.47 0.17
CA PRO A 184 -3.80 -11.59 0.57
C PRO A 184 -3.12 -12.08 1.85
N ASP A 185 -1.79 -12.09 1.85
CA ASP A 185 -0.96 -12.52 2.97
C ASP A 185 0.24 -11.58 3.14
N VAL A 186 0.35 -10.95 4.32
CA VAL A 186 1.50 -10.08 4.68
C VAL A 186 2.81 -10.85 4.65
N ARG A 187 2.81 -12.18 4.87
CA ARG A 187 4.04 -12.99 4.79
C ARG A 187 4.72 -12.94 3.43
N SER A 188 3.98 -12.62 2.36
CA SER A 188 4.54 -12.43 1.03
C SER A 188 5.63 -11.35 0.97
N VAL A 189 5.63 -10.39 1.91
CA VAL A 189 6.60 -9.27 1.96
C VAL A 189 7.74 -9.50 2.95
N ARG A 190 7.81 -10.67 3.60
CA ARG A 190 8.79 -10.92 4.69
C ARG A 190 10.23 -10.65 4.24
N GLY A 191 10.58 -11.12 3.05
CA GLY A 191 11.91 -10.88 2.46
C GLY A 191 12.15 -9.41 2.17
N GLU A 192 11.19 -8.73 1.56
CA GLU A 192 11.23 -7.30 1.24
C GLU A 192 11.44 -6.45 2.51
N LEU A 193 10.71 -6.77 3.58
CA LEU A 193 10.84 -6.10 4.89
C LEU A 193 12.23 -6.29 5.50
N ALA A 194 12.71 -7.53 5.52
CA ALA A 194 14.03 -7.86 6.07
C ALA A 194 15.14 -7.15 5.30
N GLU A 195 15.11 -7.22 3.97
CA GLU A 195 16.10 -6.58 3.10
C GLU A 195 16.08 -5.06 3.23
N HIS A 196 14.89 -4.46 3.26
CA HIS A 196 14.73 -3.01 3.42
C HIS A 196 15.38 -2.53 4.72
N TYR A 197 15.01 -3.10 5.87
CA TYR A 197 15.55 -2.66 7.15
C TYR A 197 17.00 -3.09 7.39
N ALA A 198 17.46 -4.18 6.78
CA ALA A 198 18.88 -4.53 6.77
C ALA A 198 19.73 -3.51 5.99
N ARG A 199 19.17 -2.84 4.97
CA ARG A 199 19.83 -1.70 4.30
C ARG A 199 19.70 -0.42 5.12
N PHE A 200 18.50 -0.08 5.55
CA PHE A 200 18.20 1.20 6.22
C PHE A 200 18.95 1.36 7.55
N TRP A 201 19.08 0.28 8.34
CA TRP A 201 19.78 0.33 9.63
C TRP A 201 21.30 0.14 9.53
N ARG A 202 21.86 -0.01 8.33
CA ARG A 202 23.32 -0.02 8.19
C ARG A 202 23.89 1.35 8.59
N PRO A 203 24.97 1.38 9.36
CA PRO A 203 25.68 2.64 9.61
C PRO A 203 26.04 3.29 8.27
N ARG A 204 25.59 4.54 8.07
CA ARG A 204 26.05 5.35 6.94
C ARG A 204 27.50 5.74 7.23
N ARG A 205 28.39 5.41 6.29
CA ARG A 205 29.82 5.77 6.36
C ARG A 205 30.00 7.25 6.05
#